data_AF-A0A7K3DTE4-F1
#
_entry.id   AF-A0A7K3DTE4-F1
#
_cell.length_a   1.000
_cell.length_b   1.000
_cell.length_c   1.000
_cell.angle_alpha   90.00
_cell.angle_beta   90.00
_cell.angle_gamma   90.00
#
_symmetry.space_group_name_H-M   'P 1'
#
loop_
_entity.id
_entity.type
_entity.pdbx_description
1 polymer ?
#
loop_
_entity_poly.entity_id
_entity_poly.type
_entity_poly.pdbx_seq_one_letter_code
_entity_poly.pdbx_strand_id
1 'polypeptide(L)'
;MSGERHTRRRKTWLAGAAALALAGAGVAGWAAVADGTQAPRTGPLSAGEVRSAAGEFLDAWSDGDTERAASGTDDAKAAESALHDYLDRARLSPVAIAPGDARGTRVPYTVRAELRYDGARAPIRYRDTLTVVRRTGDGKPVVHWAPSVLHPRLGPGERLTVHETGAAPVRATDRDGARLDLDAFPSLAPVVAGLGRSYGRTAGGRPGLELRTVAAGRASGDAEPPSGETL
;
A
#
# COMPACT_ATOMS: atom_id res chain seq x y z
N MET A 1 -37.67 -56.48 -20.02
CA MET A 1 -36.24 -56.11 -19.97
C MET A 1 -36.01 -55.22 -18.76
N SER A 2 -35.71 -55.86 -17.63
CA SER A 2 -35.17 -55.29 -16.38
C SER A 2 -33.70 -55.71 -16.39
N GLY A 3 -32.66 -54.95 -16.09
CA GLY A 3 -32.48 -53.64 -15.47
C GLY A 3 -31.09 -53.74 -14.85
N GLU A 4 -30.14 -52.85 -15.20
CA GLU A 4 -28.84 -52.87 -14.52
C GLU A 4 -28.27 -51.46 -14.41
N ARG A 5 -28.45 -50.90 -13.21
CA ARG A 5 -27.79 -49.69 -12.74
C ARG A 5 -26.37 -50.06 -12.34
N HIS A 6 -25.40 -49.75 -13.20
CA HIS A 6 -23.99 -49.75 -12.81
C HIS A 6 -23.68 -48.47 -12.00
N THR A 7 -23.76 -48.58 -10.68
CA THR A 7 -23.22 -47.61 -9.74
C THR A 7 -21.68 -47.64 -9.82
N ARG A 8 -21.08 -46.49 -10.19
CA ARG A 8 -19.62 -46.30 -10.14
C ARG A 8 -19.16 -46.37 -8.68
N ARG A 9 -18.40 -47.42 -8.37
CA ARG A 9 -17.71 -47.63 -7.09
C ARG A 9 -16.75 -46.47 -6.82
N ARG A 10 -16.95 -45.78 -5.70
CA ARG A 10 -16.02 -44.80 -5.13
C ARG A 10 -14.81 -45.57 -4.59
N LYS A 11 -13.62 -45.22 -5.08
CA LYS A 11 -12.34 -45.83 -4.70
C LYS A 11 -11.87 -45.16 -3.39
N THR A 12 -12.14 -45.79 -2.26
CA THR A 12 -11.61 -45.39 -0.95
C THR A 12 -10.16 -45.85 -0.85
N TRP A 13 -9.24 -44.90 -0.71
CA TRP A 13 -7.85 -45.20 -0.36
C TRP A 13 -7.74 -45.32 1.16
N LEU A 14 -7.60 -46.56 1.62
CA LEU A 14 -7.08 -46.93 2.94
C LEU A 14 -5.61 -47.29 2.75
N ALA A 15 -4.70 -46.49 3.32
CA ALA A 15 -3.31 -46.85 3.59
C ALA A 15 -2.71 -45.72 4.46
N GLY A 16 -2.06 -45.94 5.59
CA GLY A 16 -1.73 -47.15 6.32
C GLY A 16 -0.99 -46.67 7.57
N ALA A 17 -1.38 -47.16 8.75
CA ALA A 17 -0.70 -46.87 9.99
C ALA A 17 0.58 -47.74 10.07
N ALA A 18 1.74 -47.11 9.96
CA ALA A 18 3.02 -47.75 10.24
C ALA A 18 3.39 -47.46 11.70
N ALA A 19 3.08 -48.41 12.59
CA ALA A 19 3.57 -48.43 13.96
C ALA A 19 5.01 -48.96 13.95
N LEU A 20 5.97 -48.10 14.30
CA LEU A 20 7.35 -48.49 14.57
C LEU A 20 7.55 -48.45 16.09
N ALA A 21 7.46 -49.62 16.70
CA ALA A 21 7.87 -49.86 18.08
C ALA A 21 9.37 -50.13 18.10
N LEU A 22 10.16 -49.20 18.64
CA LEU A 22 11.53 -49.44 19.05
C LEU A 22 11.60 -49.33 20.58
N ALA A 23 11.75 -50.48 21.21
CA ALA A 23 12.10 -50.61 22.61
C ALA A 23 13.61 -50.36 22.78
N GLY A 24 13.96 -49.32 23.54
CA GLY A 24 15.32 -49.02 23.98
C GLY A 24 15.25 -48.02 25.13
N ALA A 25 15.54 -48.48 26.34
CA ALA A 25 15.32 -47.78 27.60
C ALA A 25 16.19 -46.50 27.73
N GLY A 26 15.53 -45.36 27.93
CA GLY A 26 16.12 -44.08 28.30
C GLY A 26 15.02 -43.10 28.70
N VAL A 27 14.92 -42.82 29.99
CA VAL A 27 13.92 -41.98 30.68
C VAL A 27 13.66 -40.62 30.00
N ALA A 28 12.45 -40.45 29.44
CA ALA A 28 11.58 -39.26 29.49
C ALA A 28 10.48 -39.39 28.42
N GLY A 29 9.23 -39.44 28.86
CA GLY A 29 8.09 -39.87 28.04
C GLY A 29 7.79 -38.98 26.82
N TRP A 30 7.43 -39.64 25.71
CA TRP A 30 6.80 -39.00 24.55
C TRP A 30 5.42 -39.63 24.37
N ALA A 31 4.44 -39.05 25.05
CA ALA A 31 3.03 -39.23 24.76
C ALA A 31 2.40 -37.84 24.71
N ALA A 32 2.40 -37.25 23.52
CA ALA A 32 1.54 -36.13 23.18
C ALA A 32 1.37 -36.09 21.64
N VAL A 33 0.49 -36.96 21.13
CA VAL A 33 -0.36 -36.55 20.01
C VAL A 33 -1.49 -35.77 20.67
N ALA A 34 -1.28 -34.47 20.85
CA ALA A 34 -2.24 -33.54 21.43
C ALA A 34 -2.58 -32.50 20.37
N ASP A 35 -3.87 -32.22 20.23
CA ASP A 35 -4.47 -31.25 19.33
C ASP A 35 -3.68 -29.94 19.22
N GLY A 36 -3.47 -29.51 17.98
CA GLY A 36 -2.55 -28.45 17.59
C GLY A 36 -2.97 -27.05 18.02
N THR A 37 -2.59 -26.64 19.22
CA THR A 37 -2.34 -25.24 19.56
C THR A 37 -1.00 -25.12 20.27
N GLN A 38 0.07 -25.05 19.46
CA GLN A 38 1.40 -24.70 19.94
C GLN A 38 1.31 -23.34 20.66
N ALA A 39 1.84 -23.28 21.89
CA ALA A 39 1.80 -22.05 22.69
C ALA A 39 2.41 -20.86 21.92
N PRO A 40 1.84 -19.65 22.05
CA PRO A 40 2.37 -18.45 21.40
C PRO A 40 3.85 -18.25 21.74
N ARG A 41 4.66 -17.91 20.74
CA ARG A 41 6.07 -17.60 20.98
C ARG A 41 6.16 -16.26 21.72
N THR A 42 6.94 -16.16 22.80
CA THR A 42 7.06 -14.92 23.61
C THR A 42 8.45 -14.28 23.78
N GLY A 43 9.50 -14.75 23.09
CA GLY A 43 10.86 -14.19 23.13
C GLY A 43 11.14 -12.95 22.25
N PRO A 44 12.42 -12.52 22.11
CA PRO A 44 12.80 -11.49 21.15
C PRO A 44 12.65 -11.97 19.69
N LEU A 45 12.52 -11.04 18.74
CA LEU A 45 12.49 -11.35 17.32
C LEU A 45 13.90 -11.65 16.79
N SER A 46 14.02 -12.73 16.04
CA SER A 46 15.23 -13.04 15.27
C SER A 46 15.31 -12.20 13.99
N ALA A 47 16.51 -12.03 13.44
CA ALA A 47 16.71 -11.32 12.17
C ALA A 47 15.97 -11.99 11.00
N GLY A 48 15.83 -13.32 11.04
CA GLY A 48 15.07 -14.09 10.04
C GLY A 48 13.57 -13.76 10.10
N GLU A 49 12.99 -13.78 11.30
CA GLU A 49 11.57 -13.41 11.50
C GLU A 49 11.28 -11.98 11.04
N VAL A 50 12.17 -11.03 11.36
CA VAL A 50 12.03 -9.62 10.92
C VAL A 50 12.06 -9.52 9.40
N ARG A 51 13.02 -10.19 8.75
CA ARG A 51 13.16 -10.15 7.29
C ARG A 51 11.97 -10.77 6.59
N SER A 52 11.50 -11.92 7.06
CA SER A 52 10.35 -12.61 6.48
C SER A 52 9.07 -11.80 6.62
N ALA A 53 8.73 -11.34 7.84
CA ALA A 53 7.50 -10.58 8.06
C ALA A 53 7.46 -9.25 7.28
N ALA A 54 8.59 -8.54 7.25
CA ALA A 54 8.70 -7.32 6.46
C ALA A 54 8.60 -7.59 4.96
N GLY A 55 9.29 -8.63 4.46
CA GLY A 55 9.24 -9.02 3.05
C GLY A 55 7.82 -9.38 2.60
N GLU A 56 7.14 -10.25 3.35
CA GLU A 56 5.79 -10.69 3.03
C GLU A 56 4.78 -9.53 2.96
N PHE A 57 4.87 -8.57 3.89
CA PHE A 57 4.05 -7.36 3.87
C PHE A 57 4.35 -6.49 2.64
N LEU A 58 5.63 -6.20 2.38
CA LEU A 58 6.03 -5.31 1.28
C LEU A 58 5.75 -5.92 -0.09
N ASP A 59 5.91 -7.24 -0.24
CA ASP A 59 5.59 -7.97 -1.47
C ASP A 59 4.08 -7.93 -1.73
N ALA A 60 3.25 -8.28 -0.74
CA ALA A 60 1.80 -8.22 -0.87
C ALA A 60 1.30 -6.80 -1.20
N TRP A 61 1.87 -5.78 -0.55
CA TRP A 61 1.55 -4.40 -0.87
C TRP A 61 1.99 -4.02 -2.29
N SER A 62 3.17 -4.46 -2.72
CA SER A 62 3.66 -4.23 -4.08
C SER A 62 2.77 -4.88 -5.14
N ASP A 63 2.18 -6.04 -4.84
CA ASP A 63 1.24 -6.75 -5.72
C ASP A 63 -0.17 -6.13 -5.72
N GLY A 64 -0.43 -5.17 -4.82
CA GLY A 64 -1.76 -4.57 -4.63
C GLY A 64 -2.74 -5.48 -3.88
N ASP A 65 -2.26 -6.55 -3.26
CA ASP A 65 -3.07 -7.46 -2.42
C ASP A 65 -3.23 -6.86 -1.01
N THR A 66 -4.23 -5.98 -0.89
CA THR A 66 -4.49 -5.19 0.32
C THR A 66 -4.85 -6.06 1.52
N GLU A 67 -5.65 -7.11 1.32
CA GLU A 67 -6.07 -8.04 2.36
C GLU A 67 -4.86 -8.83 2.90
N ARG A 68 -4.05 -9.38 2.00
CA ARG A 68 -2.84 -10.11 2.40
C ARG A 68 -1.85 -9.21 3.11
N ALA A 69 -1.59 -8.01 2.59
CA ALA A 69 -0.70 -7.05 3.23
C ALA A 69 -1.22 -6.67 4.63
N ALA A 70 -2.50 -6.35 4.75
CA ALA A 70 -3.12 -6.02 6.03
C ALA A 70 -3.04 -7.15 7.06
N SER A 71 -3.21 -8.40 6.65
CA SER A 71 -3.12 -9.56 7.55
C SER A 71 -1.74 -9.73 8.20
N GLY A 72 -0.70 -9.18 7.56
CA GLY A 72 0.68 -9.15 8.01
C GLY A 72 1.01 -8.05 9.03
N THR A 73 0.01 -7.34 9.56
CA THR A 73 0.18 -6.28 10.55
C THR A 73 -0.42 -6.63 11.92
N ASP A 74 -0.13 -5.82 12.94
CA ASP A 74 -0.76 -5.90 14.26
C ASP A 74 -2.13 -5.20 14.35
N ASP A 75 -2.51 -4.42 13.34
CA ASP A 75 -3.86 -3.85 13.16
C ASP A 75 -4.32 -4.02 11.70
N ALA A 76 -4.80 -5.23 11.39
CA ALA A 76 -5.20 -5.58 10.04
C ALA A 76 -6.35 -4.71 9.51
N LYS A 77 -7.32 -4.37 10.37
CA LYS A 77 -8.49 -3.59 9.95
C LYS A 77 -8.11 -2.17 9.56
N ALA A 78 -7.27 -1.50 10.36
CA ALA A 78 -6.79 -0.17 10.02
C ALA A 78 -5.86 -0.20 8.80
N ALA A 79 -5.04 -1.25 8.67
CA ALA A 79 -4.14 -1.44 7.54
C ALA A 79 -4.89 -1.58 6.21
N GLU A 80 -5.88 -2.45 6.16
CA GLU A 80 -6.68 -2.72 4.97
C GLU A 80 -7.38 -1.45 4.45
N SER A 81 -8.03 -0.70 5.35
CA SER A 81 -8.69 0.56 5.00
C SER A 81 -7.72 1.59 4.41
N ALA A 82 -6.53 1.74 5.01
CA ALA A 82 -5.54 2.71 4.55
C ALA A 82 -4.89 2.29 3.23
N LEU A 83 -4.64 1.00 3.03
CA LEU A 83 -4.14 0.44 1.78
C LEU A 83 -5.14 0.65 0.64
N HIS A 84 -6.44 0.44 0.89
CA HIS A 84 -7.50 0.77 -0.06
C HIS A 84 -7.49 2.26 -0.41
N ASP A 85 -7.46 3.14 0.59
CA ASP A 85 -7.43 4.58 0.34
C ASP A 85 -6.16 5.02 -0.42
N TYR A 86 -5.03 4.36 -0.19
CA TYR A 86 -3.80 4.60 -0.95
C TYR A 86 -3.95 4.25 -2.44
N LEU A 87 -4.53 3.09 -2.76
CA LEU A 87 -4.76 2.68 -4.15
C LEU A 87 -5.85 3.53 -4.82
N ASP A 88 -6.97 3.75 -4.13
CA ASP A 88 -8.16 4.36 -4.72
C ASP A 88 -8.14 5.89 -4.65
N ARG A 89 -7.90 6.49 -3.48
CA ARG A 89 -8.05 7.95 -3.30
C ARG A 89 -6.79 8.69 -3.70
N ALA A 90 -5.63 8.17 -3.34
CA ALA A 90 -4.35 8.73 -3.77
C ALA A 90 -4.00 8.32 -5.20
N ARG A 91 -4.74 7.36 -5.78
CA ARG A 91 -4.52 6.83 -7.13
C ARG A 91 -3.07 6.38 -7.35
N LEU A 92 -2.46 5.85 -6.29
CA LEU A 92 -1.09 5.37 -6.31
C LEU A 92 -1.10 3.88 -6.55
N SER A 93 -0.47 3.44 -7.63
CA SER A 93 -0.21 2.03 -7.87
C SER A 93 1.25 1.75 -7.53
N PRO A 94 1.56 0.99 -6.46
CA PRO A 94 2.92 0.57 -6.21
C PRO A 94 3.40 -0.29 -7.39
N VAL A 95 4.59 0.04 -7.89
CA VAL A 95 5.23 -0.66 -9.02
C VAL A 95 6.31 -1.59 -8.49
N ALA A 96 7.02 -1.15 -7.45
CA ALA A 96 7.99 -1.96 -6.73
C ALA A 96 8.22 -1.39 -5.34
N ILE A 97 8.31 -2.27 -4.35
CA ILE A 97 8.69 -1.91 -2.99
C ILE A 97 9.89 -2.75 -2.60
N ALA A 98 11.03 -2.09 -2.36
CA ALA A 98 12.29 -2.78 -2.14
C ALA A 98 12.72 -2.66 -0.67
N PRO A 99 12.83 -3.77 0.09
CA PRO A 99 13.39 -3.74 1.43
C PRO A 99 14.90 -3.45 1.38
N GLY A 100 15.39 -2.76 2.40
CA GLY A 100 16.80 -2.56 2.69
C GLY A 100 17.27 -3.40 3.87
N ASP A 101 18.50 -3.16 4.33
CA ASP A 101 19.09 -3.93 5.42
C ASP A 101 18.43 -3.61 6.76
N ALA A 102 17.90 -4.64 7.42
CA ALA A 102 17.32 -4.53 8.75
C ALA A 102 18.36 -4.09 9.79
N ARG A 103 17.88 -3.35 10.81
CA ARG A 103 18.63 -2.95 12.01
C ARG A 103 17.77 -3.28 13.22
N GLY A 104 18.04 -4.42 13.86
CA GLY A 104 17.15 -4.96 14.89
C GLY A 104 15.79 -5.30 14.28
N THR A 105 14.72 -4.70 14.80
CA THR A 105 13.35 -4.89 14.31
C THR A 105 12.93 -3.88 13.23
N ARG A 106 13.79 -2.90 12.91
CA ARG A 106 13.49 -1.87 11.92
C ARG A 106 13.99 -2.28 10.54
N VAL A 107 13.14 -2.13 9.53
CA VAL A 107 13.45 -2.44 8.13
C VAL A 107 13.20 -1.20 7.28
N PRO A 108 14.26 -0.53 6.80
CA PRO A 108 14.10 0.55 5.82
C PRO A 108 13.64 -0.04 4.50
N TYR A 109 12.86 0.71 3.72
CA TYR A 109 12.45 0.29 2.38
C TYR A 109 12.29 1.50 1.45
N THR A 110 12.26 1.24 0.15
CA THR A 110 12.04 2.25 -0.89
C THR A 110 10.80 1.88 -1.70
N VAL A 111 9.86 2.82 -1.80
CA VAL A 111 8.69 2.68 -2.66
C VAL A 111 8.97 3.34 -4.00
N ARG A 112 8.63 2.64 -5.08
CA ARG A 112 8.43 3.19 -6.41
C ARG A 112 6.98 2.95 -6.78
N ALA A 113 6.22 4.02 -6.97
CA ALA A 113 4.81 3.94 -7.32
C ALA A 113 4.51 4.88 -8.50
N GLU A 114 3.37 4.64 -9.13
CA GLU A 114 2.84 5.47 -10.21
C GLU A 114 1.58 6.18 -9.73
N LEU A 115 1.59 7.51 -9.75
CA LEU A 115 0.42 8.33 -9.52
C LEU A 115 -0.40 8.44 -10.81
N ARG A 116 -1.67 8.04 -10.76
CA ARG A 116 -2.59 8.04 -11.90
C ARG A 116 -3.72 9.04 -11.70
N TYR A 117 -3.80 10.09 -12.50
CA TYR A 117 -4.88 11.07 -12.36
C TYR A 117 -5.30 11.62 -13.71
N ASP A 118 -6.58 11.56 -14.04
CA ASP A 118 -7.17 12.07 -15.29
C ASP A 118 -6.37 11.64 -16.56
N GLY A 119 -6.01 10.36 -16.62
CA GLY A 119 -5.21 9.79 -17.71
C GLY A 119 -3.72 10.18 -17.71
N ALA A 120 -3.25 10.98 -16.75
CA ALA A 120 -1.84 11.26 -16.49
C ALA A 120 -1.22 10.20 -15.58
N ARG A 121 0.09 10.02 -15.75
CA ARG A 121 0.93 9.11 -14.96
C ARG A 121 2.17 9.86 -14.53
N ALA A 122 2.48 9.86 -13.24
CA ALA A 122 3.69 10.46 -12.70
C ALA A 122 4.41 9.45 -11.79
N PRO A 123 5.68 9.13 -12.04
CA PRO A 123 6.44 8.27 -11.14
C PRO A 123 6.71 9.01 -9.83
N ILE A 124 6.47 8.33 -8.71
CA ILE A 124 6.84 8.80 -7.38
C ILE A 124 7.82 7.83 -6.74
N ARG A 125 8.72 8.38 -5.92
CA ARG A 125 9.68 7.60 -5.15
C ARG A 125 9.89 8.22 -3.80
N TYR A 126 9.83 7.40 -2.77
CA TYR A 126 10.15 7.79 -1.41
C TYR A 126 10.76 6.63 -0.64
N ARG A 127 11.32 6.95 0.52
CA ARG A 127 11.88 5.99 1.47
C ARG A 127 11.14 6.10 2.77
N ASP A 128 11.03 4.97 3.44
CA ASP A 128 10.47 4.92 4.79
C ASP A 128 11.09 3.75 5.57
N THR A 129 10.62 3.53 6.79
CA THR A 129 11.04 2.44 7.65
C THR A 129 9.84 1.87 8.38
N LEU A 130 9.68 0.55 8.31
CA LEU A 130 8.71 -0.16 9.12
C LEU A 130 9.39 -0.83 10.31
N THR A 131 8.60 -1.20 11.31
CA THR A 131 9.07 -1.94 12.48
C THR A 131 8.31 -3.26 12.55
N VAL A 132 8.99 -4.36 12.86
CA VAL A 132 8.36 -5.66 13.11
C VAL A 132 8.20 -5.87 14.61
N VAL A 133 7.02 -6.33 15.02
CA VAL A 133 6.66 -6.63 16.41
C VAL A 133 6.11 -8.05 16.52
N ARG A 134 6.04 -8.57 17.74
CA ARG A 134 5.27 -9.79 18.01
C ARG A 134 3.83 -9.41 18.22
N ARG A 135 2.94 -9.99 17.43
CA ARG A 135 1.50 -9.82 17.59
C ARG A 135 1.05 -10.41 18.91
N THR A 136 0.28 -9.62 19.65
CA THR A 136 -0.40 -10.07 20.87
C THR A 136 -1.39 -11.18 20.53
N GLY A 137 -1.40 -12.27 21.32
CA GLY A 137 -2.30 -13.39 21.13
C GLY A 137 -1.62 -14.63 20.54
N ASP A 138 -1.08 -14.55 19.32
CA ASP A 138 -0.45 -15.69 18.64
C ASP A 138 1.09 -15.62 18.56
N GLY A 139 1.69 -14.49 18.92
CA GLY A 139 3.14 -14.30 18.98
C GLY A 139 3.82 -14.29 17.61
N LYS A 140 3.05 -14.15 16.51
CA LYS A 140 3.61 -14.11 15.16
C LYS A 140 4.35 -12.78 14.90
N PRO A 141 5.47 -12.80 14.17
CA PRO A 141 6.11 -11.58 13.71
C PRO A 141 5.23 -10.90 12.67
N VAL A 142 4.89 -9.63 12.91
CA VAL A 142 4.06 -8.81 12.03
C VAL A 142 4.60 -7.39 11.97
N VAL A 143 4.22 -6.63 10.94
CA VAL A 143 4.53 -5.21 10.87
C VAL A 143 3.72 -4.45 11.92
N HIS A 144 4.38 -3.60 12.70
CA HIS A 144 3.71 -2.63 13.55
C HIS A 144 3.05 -1.57 12.69
N TRP A 145 1.73 -1.55 12.71
CA TRP A 145 0.93 -0.72 11.84
C TRP A 145 0.90 0.74 12.31
N ALA A 146 1.18 1.63 11.37
CA ALA A 146 0.85 3.04 11.45
C ALA A 146 0.63 3.56 10.02
N PRO A 147 -0.18 4.62 9.80
CA PRO A 147 -0.37 5.17 8.46
C PRO A 147 0.95 5.62 7.79
N SER A 148 1.94 6.02 8.58
CA SER A 148 3.28 6.35 8.09
C SER A 148 3.97 5.18 7.39
N VAL A 149 3.56 3.92 7.64
CA VAL A 149 4.03 2.74 6.89
C VAL A 149 3.61 2.79 5.42
N LEU A 150 2.62 3.59 5.02
CA LEU A 150 2.30 3.78 3.61
C LEU A 150 3.02 4.97 3.01
N HIS A 151 3.19 6.04 3.77
CA HIS A 151 3.81 7.27 3.29
C HIS A 151 4.29 8.14 4.45
N PRO A 152 5.51 8.73 4.39
CA PRO A 152 6.13 9.38 5.55
C PRO A 152 5.41 10.63 6.05
N ARG A 153 4.60 11.26 5.19
CA ARG A 153 3.77 12.42 5.56
C ARG A 153 2.42 12.05 6.17
N LEU A 154 2.05 10.76 6.22
CA LEU A 154 0.71 10.33 6.62
C LEU A 154 0.60 10.13 8.13
N GLY A 155 -0.16 10.99 8.79
CA GLY A 155 -0.44 10.91 10.21
C GLY A 155 -1.65 10.02 10.57
N PRO A 156 -1.86 9.75 11.88
CA PRO A 156 -3.07 9.09 12.37
C PRO A 156 -4.34 9.83 11.94
N GLY A 157 -5.31 9.11 11.38
CA GLY A 157 -6.58 9.69 10.92
C GLY A 157 -6.46 10.59 9.70
N GLU A 158 -5.31 10.62 9.03
CA GLU A 158 -5.12 11.32 7.76
C GLU A 158 -5.23 10.36 6.58
N ARG A 159 -5.47 10.92 5.40
CA ARG A 159 -5.53 10.20 4.13
C ARG A 159 -4.78 10.98 3.05
N LEU A 160 -4.26 10.26 2.06
CA LEU A 160 -3.63 10.87 0.90
C LEU A 160 -4.67 11.21 -0.17
N THR A 161 -4.63 12.43 -0.68
CA THR A 161 -5.46 12.88 -1.81
C THR A 161 -4.60 13.54 -2.88
N VAL A 162 -5.02 13.36 -4.13
CA VAL A 162 -4.40 14.04 -5.27
C VAL A 162 -5.10 15.37 -5.47
N HIS A 163 -4.31 16.43 -5.55
CA HIS A 163 -4.77 17.76 -5.91
C HIS A 163 -4.07 18.22 -7.18
N GLU A 164 -4.82 18.86 -8.06
CA GLU A 164 -4.23 19.57 -9.18
C GLU A 164 -3.59 20.87 -8.72
N THR A 165 -2.46 21.22 -9.32
CA THR A 165 -1.71 22.44 -9.03
C THR A 165 -1.47 23.25 -10.29
N GLY A 166 -1.71 24.55 -10.19
CA GLY A 166 -1.55 25.49 -11.30
C GLY A 166 -2.58 25.30 -12.42
N ALA A 167 -2.40 26.09 -13.47
CA ALA A 167 -3.21 25.98 -14.68
C ALA A 167 -2.68 24.89 -15.60
N ALA A 168 -3.57 24.22 -16.33
CA ALA A 168 -3.15 23.39 -17.45
C ALA A 168 -2.39 24.27 -18.48
N PRO A 169 -1.18 23.88 -18.92
CA PRO A 169 -0.41 24.69 -19.85
C PRO A 169 -1.07 24.70 -21.23
N VAL A 170 -0.98 25.83 -21.92
CA VAL A 170 -1.35 25.95 -23.34
C VAL A 170 -0.09 26.07 -24.20
N ARG A 171 -0.13 25.48 -25.39
CA ARG A 171 0.87 25.76 -26.42
C ARG A 171 0.44 27.01 -27.17
N ALA A 172 1.09 28.14 -26.85
CA ALA A 172 0.93 29.36 -27.64
C ALA A 172 1.86 29.31 -28.88
N THR A 173 1.29 29.62 -30.03
CA THR A 173 2.02 29.74 -31.31
C THR A 173 1.76 31.10 -31.93
N ASP A 174 2.72 31.59 -32.72
CA ASP A 174 2.53 32.79 -33.53
C ASP A 174 1.67 32.52 -34.78
N ARG A 175 1.57 33.53 -35.65
CA ARG A 175 0.79 33.47 -36.90
C ARG A 175 1.33 32.46 -37.92
N ASP A 176 2.61 32.11 -37.82
CA ASP A 176 3.30 31.19 -38.71
C ASP A 176 3.34 29.77 -38.11
N GLY A 177 2.73 29.59 -36.93
CA GLY A 177 2.66 28.32 -36.22
C GLY A 177 3.90 28.00 -35.39
N ALA A 178 4.88 28.91 -35.33
CA ALA A 178 6.07 28.72 -34.50
C ALA A 178 5.72 28.90 -33.02
N ARG A 179 6.38 28.16 -32.14
CA ARG A 179 6.16 28.25 -30.69
C ARG A 179 6.51 29.66 -30.21
N LEU A 180 5.58 30.29 -29.49
CA LEU A 180 5.82 31.60 -28.90
C LEU A 180 6.89 31.51 -27.78
N ASP A 181 7.94 32.31 -27.91
CA ASP A 181 8.98 32.46 -26.88
C ASP A 181 8.56 33.54 -25.88
N LEU A 182 8.27 33.14 -24.64
CA LEU A 182 7.82 34.06 -23.60
C LEU A 182 8.97 34.86 -22.98
N ASP A 183 10.23 34.44 -23.15
CA ASP A 183 11.38 35.20 -22.66
C ASP A 183 11.65 36.39 -23.59
N ALA A 184 11.45 36.21 -24.90
CA ALA A 184 11.47 37.29 -25.88
C ALA A 184 10.25 38.23 -25.77
N PHE A 185 9.10 37.71 -25.31
CA PHE A 185 7.84 38.45 -25.20
C PHE A 185 7.22 38.38 -23.79
N PRO A 186 7.85 38.95 -22.77
CA PRO A 186 7.43 38.81 -21.37
C PRO A 186 6.05 39.43 -21.10
N SER A 187 5.61 40.42 -21.88
CA SER A 187 4.28 41.02 -21.77
C SER A 187 3.14 40.05 -22.13
N LEU A 188 3.42 38.99 -22.90
CA LEU A 188 2.44 37.97 -23.28
C LEU A 188 2.32 36.85 -22.24
N ALA A 189 3.29 36.71 -21.33
CA ALA A 189 3.26 35.71 -20.27
C ALA A 189 1.94 35.72 -19.44
N PRO A 190 1.43 36.84 -18.93
CA PRO A 190 0.17 36.85 -18.17
C PRO A 190 -1.05 36.47 -19.02
N VAL A 191 -1.06 36.82 -20.32
CA VAL A 191 -2.15 36.46 -21.25
C VAL A 191 -2.16 34.97 -21.51
N VAL A 192 -1.00 34.38 -21.83
CA VAL A 192 -0.85 32.94 -22.04
C VAL A 192 -1.18 32.16 -20.76
N ALA A 193 -0.80 32.67 -19.59
CA ALA A 193 -1.22 32.09 -18.31
C ALA A 193 -2.74 32.16 -18.09
N GLY A 194 -3.39 33.26 -18.50
CA GLY A 194 -4.86 33.38 -18.49
C GLY A 194 -5.53 32.36 -19.40
N LEU A 195 -5.03 32.19 -20.62
CA LEU A 195 -5.52 31.17 -21.55
C LEU A 195 -5.31 29.75 -21.00
N GLY A 196 -4.20 29.49 -20.31
CA GLY A 196 -3.98 28.24 -19.59
C GLY A 196 -5.07 27.95 -18.56
N ARG A 197 -5.45 28.95 -17.77
CA ARG A 197 -6.52 28.80 -16.76
C ARG A 197 -7.88 28.51 -17.39
N SER A 198 -8.22 29.17 -18.50
CA SER A 198 -9.54 29.03 -19.13
C SER A 198 -9.66 27.85 -20.09
N TYR A 199 -8.58 27.52 -20.80
CA TYR A 199 -8.62 26.61 -21.96
C TYR A 199 -7.55 25.52 -21.95
N GLY A 200 -6.65 25.49 -20.96
CA GLY A 200 -5.54 24.54 -20.95
C GLY A 200 -5.97 23.09 -21.10
N ARG A 201 -7.04 22.67 -20.41
CA ARG A 201 -7.57 21.29 -20.55
C ARG A 201 -8.15 21.03 -21.94
N THR A 202 -8.93 21.95 -22.48
CA THR A 202 -9.51 21.85 -23.84
C THR A 202 -8.42 21.81 -24.91
N ALA A 203 -7.30 22.49 -24.68
CA ALA A 203 -6.12 22.47 -25.53
C ALA A 203 -5.23 21.23 -25.33
N GLY A 204 -5.67 20.25 -24.53
CA GLY A 204 -4.94 19.00 -24.25
C GLY A 204 -3.83 19.13 -23.19
N GLY A 205 -3.69 20.30 -22.57
CA GLY A 205 -2.81 20.54 -21.43
C GLY A 205 -3.34 19.88 -20.15
N ARG A 206 -2.44 19.55 -19.23
CA ARG A 206 -2.77 18.94 -17.93
C ARG A 206 -2.14 19.75 -16.80
N PRO A 207 -2.90 20.04 -15.72
CA PRO A 207 -2.32 20.74 -14.57
C PRO A 207 -1.26 19.87 -13.89
N GLY A 208 -0.42 20.50 -13.08
CA GLY A 208 0.49 19.78 -12.19
C GLY A 208 -0.30 18.95 -11.19
N LEU A 209 0.33 17.94 -10.59
CA LEU A 209 -0.28 17.09 -9.56
C LEU A 209 0.53 17.19 -8.27
N GLU A 210 -0.17 17.24 -7.14
CA GLU A 210 0.41 17.21 -5.81
C GLU A 210 -0.33 16.21 -4.93
N LEU A 211 0.43 15.43 -4.15
CA LEU A 211 -0.12 14.60 -3.07
C LEU A 211 -0.19 15.42 -1.78
N ARG A 212 -1.38 15.48 -1.18
CA ARG A 212 -1.62 16.12 0.11
C ARG A 212 -2.17 15.13 1.12
N THR A 213 -1.96 15.40 2.39
CA THR A 213 -2.68 14.74 3.47
C THR A 213 -3.90 15.56 3.87
N VAL A 214 -5.01 14.88 4.13
CA VAL A 214 -6.25 15.49 4.61
C VAL A 214 -6.80 14.66 5.77
N ALA A 215 -7.46 15.32 6.72
CA ALA A 215 -8.14 14.61 7.81
C ALA A 215 -9.26 13.73 7.25
N ALA A 216 -9.35 12.49 7.73
CA ALA A 216 -10.33 11.53 7.24
C ALA A 216 -11.79 11.93 7.51
N GLY A 217 -12.02 12.90 8.41
CA GLY A 217 -13.34 13.30 8.90
C GLY A 217 -14.02 14.51 8.24
N ARG A 218 -13.48 15.10 7.15
CA ARG A 218 -14.22 16.11 6.38
C ARG A 218 -14.31 15.71 4.91
N ALA A 219 -15.54 15.48 4.46
CA ALA A 219 -15.84 15.61 3.04
C ALA A 219 -15.37 17.01 2.61
N SER A 220 -14.65 17.10 1.50
CA SER A 220 -14.32 18.38 0.89
C SER A 220 -15.62 19.04 0.42
N GLY A 221 -16.21 19.83 1.29
CA GLY A 221 -17.38 20.66 1.08
C GLY A 221 -17.38 21.70 2.19
N ASP A 222 -17.39 22.97 1.80
CA ASP A 222 -17.46 24.17 2.63
C ASP A 222 -16.17 24.59 3.35
N ALA A 223 -15.32 25.28 2.60
CA ALA A 223 -14.47 26.31 3.18
C ALA A 223 -15.36 27.48 3.60
N GLU A 224 -15.70 27.54 4.89
CA GLU A 224 -16.19 28.74 5.54
C GLU A 224 -15.07 29.81 5.48
N PRO A 225 -15.35 31.04 4.99
CA PRO A 225 -14.34 32.09 4.96
C PRO A 225 -13.95 32.47 6.40
N PRO A 226 -12.67 32.78 6.69
CA PRO A 226 -12.30 33.26 8.00
C PRO A 226 -12.99 34.59 8.27
N SER A 227 -13.88 34.57 9.26
CA SER A 227 -14.40 35.76 9.93
C SER A 227 -13.22 36.67 10.29
N GLY A 228 -13.28 37.91 9.79
CA GLY A 228 -12.26 38.89 10.06
C GLY A 228 -12.15 39.22 11.54
N GLU A 229 -10.92 39.48 11.98
CA GLU A 229 -10.67 40.46 13.03
C GLU A 229 -9.73 41.53 12.45
N THR A 230 -10.24 42.74 12.50
CA THR A 230 -9.58 44.00 12.19
C THR A 230 -8.70 44.40 13.37
N LEU A 231 -7.45 44.77 13.11
CA LEU A 231 -6.71 45.81 13.82
C LEU A 231 -5.94 46.65 12.80
#